data_AF-A0A0B7IH46-F1
#
_entry.id   AF-A0A0B7IH46-F1
#
_cell.length_a   1.000
_cell.length_b   1.000
_cell.length_c   1.000
_cell.angle_alpha   90.00
_cell.angle_beta   90.00
_cell.angle_gamma   90.00
#
_symmetry.space_group_name_H-M   'P 1'
#
loop_
_entity.id
_entity.type
_entity.pdbx_description
1 polymer ?
#
loop_
_entity_poly.entity_id
_entity_poly.type
_entity_poly.pdbx_seq_one_letter_code
_entity_poly.pdbx_strand_id
1 'polypeptide(L)'
;MTKTILPMLLFAIGLFSCEDKKQDQTNGIRILKIQDSEKQEVIEKITYLPIQEDEQFLFSELSKVIIKNDCIYILDLHQSNSLLCFSKSGNFIRKIGNQGQASDEYIRLQDFDVDDSHVYLYDRRQKKMLTYDLEGNFIESKKTPFVGKNFKVLPNQQFLFALAKGDGKEPLLVQTSADFADQKNILNFQKEYVDDNRTPTVFQPSQEHILFNRAVNDSVFVLNKTGAIASTYVFDFGTKKVPNDLKNSYETLVEVRKENDFAYLIGAPLLIHNRYLVSEIFYEGSKATLLYDLSEDKCEITQWLPEKMYSTDIILPTAAFDNGVVGWMDIDVYDVLKEKPTLSGDLMRHLEEGGKILTFYHFKK
;
A
#
# COMPACT_ATOMS: atom_id res chain seq x y z
N MET A 1 62.00 22.42 -48.77
CA MET A 1 62.48 21.69 -47.58
C MET A 1 62.26 22.58 -46.37
N THR A 2 61.10 22.43 -45.75
CA THR A 2 60.57 23.27 -44.67
C THR A 2 61.00 22.69 -43.32
N LYS A 3 61.62 23.51 -42.46
CA LYS A 3 61.93 23.19 -41.07
C LYS A 3 60.97 23.94 -40.15
N THR A 4 60.34 23.13 -39.31
CA THR A 4 59.34 23.42 -38.29
C THR A 4 59.94 24.18 -37.11
N ILE A 5 59.29 25.26 -36.68
CA ILE A 5 59.44 25.85 -35.35
C ILE A 5 58.05 25.89 -34.74
N LEU A 6 57.89 25.17 -33.63
CA LEU A 6 56.66 25.01 -32.86
C LEU A 6 56.49 26.19 -31.89
N PRO A 7 55.34 26.86 -31.83
CA PRO A 7 54.94 27.61 -30.65
C PRO A 7 53.88 26.84 -29.85
N MET A 8 54.19 26.76 -28.57
CA MET A 8 53.43 26.25 -27.44
C MET A 8 52.13 27.08 -27.27
N LEU A 9 50.96 26.47 -27.46
CA LEU A 9 49.68 27.06 -27.08
C LEU A 9 49.22 26.44 -25.75
N LEU A 10 49.18 27.26 -24.70
CA LEU A 10 48.54 26.97 -23.42
C LEU A 10 47.04 26.69 -23.65
N PHE A 11 46.63 25.44 -23.48
CA PHE A 11 45.21 25.08 -23.39
C PHE A 11 44.80 25.17 -21.92
N ALA A 12 44.13 26.27 -21.57
CA ALA A 12 43.49 26.43 -20.26
C ALA A 12 42.28 25.47 -20.21
N ILE A 13 42.48 24.30 -19.61
CA ILE A 13 41.41 23.35 -19.30
C ILE A 13 40.60 23.95 -18.15
N GLY A 14 39.47 24.57 -18.50
CA GLY A 14 38.44 24.93 -17.55
C GLY A 14 37.90 23.67 -16.89
N LEU A 15 38.16 23.54 -15.59
CA LEU A 15 37.55 22.56 -14.71
C LEU A 15 36.05 22.88 -14.60
N PHE A 16 35.22 22.27 -15.45
CA PHE A 16 33.80 22.10 -15.14
C PHE A 16 33.70 21.07 -14.03
N SER A 17 33.78 21.55 -12.79
CA SER A 17 33.36 20.80 -11.61
C SER A 17 31.84 20.65 -11.69
N CYS A 18 31.39 19.50 -12.17
CA CYS A 18 30.01 19.06 -12.01
C CYS A 18 29.81 18.89 -10.49
N GLU A 19 29.04 19.77 -9.86
CA GLU A 19 28.54 19.55 -8.51
C GLU A 19 27.57 18.37 -8.56
N ASP A 20 28.09 17.16 -8.38
CA ASP A 20 27.27 16.03 -8.00
C ASP A 20 26.62 16.39 -6.66
N LYS A 21 25.30 16.59 -6.69
CA LYS A 21 24.47 16.65 -5.48
C LYS A 21 24.74 15.37 -4.69
N LYS A 22 25.58 15.47 -3.66
CA LYS A 22 25.68 14.44 -2.62
C LYS A 22 24.32 14.34 -1.94
N GLN A 23 23.50 13.41 -2.40
CA GLN A 23 22.38 12.90 -1.60
C GLN A 23 22.98 12.32 -0.31
N ASP A 24 22.40 12.71 0.82
CA ASP A 24 22.69 12.18 2.15
C ASP A 24 22.32 10.68 2.20
N GLN A 25 23.15 9.83 1.60
CA GLN A 25 23.05 8.38 1.73
C GLN A 25 23.85 7.95 2.96
N THR A 26 23.16 7.81 4.08
CA THR A 26 23.70 7.14 5.26
C THR A 26 23.05 5.75 5.35
N ASN A 27 23.85 4.68 5.28
CA ASN A 27 23.46 3.28 5.58
C ASN A 27 22.07 2.82 5.06
N GLY A 28 21.77 3.00 3.77
CA GLY A 28 20.52 2.52 3.17
C GLY A 28 19.25 3.28 3.61
N ILE A 29 19.40 4.41 4.30
CA ILE A 29 18.31 5.33 4.63
C ILE A 29 18.27 6.46 3.60
N ARG A 30 17.08 6.75 3.06
CA ARG A 30 16.82 7.91 2.21
C ARG A 30 15.71 8.75 2.83
N ILE A 31 15.99 10.02 3.08
CA ILE A 31 15.02 10.99 3.61
C ILE A 31 14.25 11.60 2.43
N LEU A 32 12.91 11.53 2.49
CA LEU A 32 12.00 12.10 1.50
C LEU A 32 11.36 13.34 2.11
N LYS A 33 11.75 14.54 1.64
CA LYS A 33 11.16 15.80 2.13
C LYS A 33 9.75 15.95 1.57
N ILE A 34 8.77 16.00 2.45
CA ILE A 34 7.36 16.10 2.06
C ILE A 34 6.98 17.58 2.04
N GLN A 35 7.11 18.18 0.87
CA GLN A 35 6.73 19.56 0.58
C GLN A 35 5.88 19.55 -0.66
N ASP A 36 4.61 19.91 -0.50
CA ASP A 36 3.67 19.96 -1.62
C ASP A 36 4.18 20.89 -2.73
N SER A 37 4.03 20.45 -3.97
CA SER A 37 4.54 21.11 -5.16
C SER A 37 3.51 21.04 -6.29
N GLU A 38 3.86 21.57 -7.46
CA GLU A 38 2.93 21.59 -8.59
C GLU A 38 2.52 20.17 -9.03
N LYS A 39 1.30 20.07 -9.57
CA LYS A 39 0.71 18.83 -10.07
C LYS A 39 1.64 18.18 -11.11
N GLN A 40 1.88 16.89 -10.93
CA GLN A 40 2.76 16.09 -11.76
C GLN A 40 1.94 15.39 -12.83
N GLU A 41 2.31 15.56 -14.10
CA GLU A 41 1.64 14.88 -15.21
C GLU A 41 2.12 13.43 -15.37
N VAL A 42 1.85 12.57 -14.39
CA VAL A 42 2.29 11.16 -14.40
C VAL A 42 1.28 10.21 -15.03
N ILE A 43 -0.01 10.58 -15.06
CA ILE A 43 -1.09 9.73 -15.58
C ILE A 43 -1.18 9.89 -17.10
N GLU A 44 -1.09 8.78 -17.82
CA GLU A 44 -1.30 8.69 -19.27
C GLU A 44 -2.78 8.48 -19.60
N LYS A 45 -3.45 7.61 -18.84
CA LYS A 45 -4.83 7.20 -19.13
C LYS A 45 -5.52 6.75 -17.84
N ILE A 46 -6.82 7.00 -17.77
CA ILE A 46 -7.69 6.47 -16.72
C ILE A 46 -8.72 5.52 -17.35
N THR A 47 -8.92 4.35 -16.74
CA THR A 47 -10.00 3.43 -17.13
C THR A 47 -10.83 3.01 -15.92
N TYR A 48 -12.09 2.67 -16.18
CA TYR A 48 -13.07 2.37 -15.15
C TYR A 48 -13.58 0.93 -15.33
N LEU A 49 -13.62 0.18 -14.23
CA LEU A 49 -14.11 -1.19 -14.21
C LEU A 49 -15.24 -1.30 -13.17
N PRO A 50 -16.49 -1.56 -13.58
CA PRO A 50 -17.57 -1.78 -12.63
C PRO A 50 -17.38 -3.15 -11.97
N ILE A 51 -17.50 -3.21 -10.65
CA ILE A 51 -17.52 -4.48 -9.91
C ILE A 51 -18.98 -4.92 -9.77
N GLN A 52 -19.33 -5.98 -10.48
CA GLN A 52 -20.67 -6.57 -10.43
C GLN A 52 -20.74 -7.49 -9.21
N GLU A 53 -21.36 -6.98 -8.16
CA GLU A 53 -21.61 -7.71 -6.93
C GLU A 53 -22.69 -8.79 -7.16
N ASP A 54 -22.61 -9.88 -6.41
CA ASP A 54 -23.71 -10.84 -6.31
C ASP A 54 -24.65 -10.36 -5.19
N GLU A 55 -25.97 -10.43 -5.40
CA GLU A 55 -26.96 -9.97 -4.41
C GLU A 55 -26.78 -10.65 -3.02
N GLN A 56 -26.18 -11.84 -2.97
CA GLN A 56 -25.90 -12.57 -1.73
C GLN A 56 -24.57 -12.15 -1.08
N PHE A 57 -23.67 -11.52 -1.84
CA PHE A 57 -22.30 -11.21 -1.41
C PHE A 57 -21.97 -9.74 -1.70
N LEU A 58 -22.74 -8.86 -1.06
CA LEU A 58 -22.47 -7.43 -1.04
C LEU A 58 -21.27 -7.12 -0.15
N PHE A 59 -20.52 -6.09 -0.52
CA PHE A 59 -19.44 -5.56 0.32
C PHE A 59 -19.56 -4.06 0.54
N SER A 60 -19.23 -3.60 1.74
CA SER A 60 -19.36 -2.17 2.08
C SER A 60 -18.11 -1.38 1.74
N GLU A 61 -16.94 -1.99 1.86
CA GLU A 61 -15.64 -1.31 1.68
C GLU A 61 -14.64 -2.25 1.02
N LEU A 62 -13.78 -1.71 0.16
CA LEU A 62 -12.65 -2.44 -0.42
C LEU A 62 -11.48 -2.39 0.56
N SER A 63 -11.58 -3.09 1.70
CA SER A 63 -10.55 -3.05 2.75
C SER A 63 -9.19 -3.45 2.21
N LYS A 64 -9.11 -4.44 1.32
CA LYS A 64 -7.88 -4.78 0.60
C LYS A 64 -8.20 -5.35 -0.78
N VAL A 65 -7.46 -4.90 -1.79
CA VAL A 65 -7.57 -5.38 -3.17
C VAL A 65 -6.24 -5.97 -3.61
N ILE A 66 -6.26 -7.17 -4.20
CA ILE A 66 -5.11 -7.78 -4.87
C ILE A 66 -5.54 -8.19 -6.29
N ILE A 67 -4.79 -7.76 -7.30
CA ILE A 67 -4.97 -8.19 -8.69
C ILE A 67 -3.88 -9.19 -9.01
N LYS A 68 -4.25 -10.45 -9.25
CA LYS A 68 -3.31 -11.54 -9.49
C LYS A 68 -4.02 -12.73 -10.15
N ASN A 69 -3.28 -13.55 -10.92
CA ASN A 69 -3.79 -14.78 -11.55
C ASN A 69 -5.09 -14.55 -12.34
N ASP A 70 -5.14 -13.48 -13.14
CA ASP A 70 -6.33 -13.07 -13.91
C ASP A 70 -7.61 -12.81 -13.10
N CYS A 71 -7.45 -12.62 -11.79
CA CYS A 71 -8.53 -12.35 -10.86
C CYS A 71 -8.29 -11.05 -10.07
N ILE A 72 -9.39 -10.47 -9.59
CA ILE A 72 -9.42 -9.36 -8.65
C ILE A 72 -9.98 -9.90 -7.35
N TYR A 73 -9.17 -9.91 -6.30
CA TYR A 73 -9.55 -10.35 -4.98
C TYR A 73 -9.86 -9.13 -4.11
N ILE A 74 -11.06 -9.09 -3.54
CA ILE A 74 -11.53 -7.99 -2.69
C ILE A 74 -11.88 -8.58 -1.33
N LEU A 75 -11.17 -8.13 -0.29
CA LEU A 75 -11.50 -8.41 1.08
C LEU A 75 -12.31 -7.25 1.66
N ASP A 76 -13.46 -7.59 2.22
CA ASP A 76 -14.27 -6.70 3.05
C ASP A 76 -14.17 -7.16 4.50
N LEU A 77 -13.56 -6.34 5.36
CA LEU A 77 -13.37 -6.64 6.78
C LEU A 77 -14.53 -6.20 7.68
N HIS A 78 -15.47 -5.40 7.18
CA HIS A 78 -16.42 -4.64 7.99
C HIS A 78 -17.84 -5.17 7.89
N GLN A 79 -18.36 -5.42 6.69
CA GLN A 79 -19.74 -5.88 6.51
C GLN A 79 -19.80 -7.40 6.38
N SER A 80 -19.26 -7.96 5.30
CA SER A 80 -19.37 -9.38 4.99
C SER A 80 -18.31 -10.24 5.70
N ASN A 81 -17.19 -9.64 6.15
CA ASN A 81 -15.99 -10.35 6.62
C ASN A 81 -15.60 -11.51 5.68
N SER A 82 -15.55 -11.22 4.38
CA SER A 82 -15.40 -12.23 3.34
C SER A 82 -14.38 -11.82 2.28
N LEU A 83 -13.73 -12.83 1.69
CA LEU A 83 -12.89 -12.66 0.50
C LEU A 83 -13.70 -13.04 -0.73
N LEU A 84 -13.88 -12.09 -1.63
CA LEU A 84 -14.59 -12.26 -2.89
C LEU A 84 -13.59 -12.21 -4.05
N CYS A 85 -13.80 -13.08 -5.04
CA CYS A 85 -12.99 -13.18 -6.24
C CYS A 85 -13.84 -12.79 -7.45
N PHE A 86 -13.29 -11.89 -8.27
CA PHE A 86 -13.91 -11.36 -9.48
C PHE A 86 -13.00 -11.58 -10.67
N SER A 87 -13.60 -11.68 -11.85
CA SER A 87 -12.88 -11.71 -13.12
C SER A 87 -12.25 -10.34 -13.43
N LYS A 88 -11.28 -10.30 -14.36
CA LYS A 88 -10.75 -9.05 -14.91
C LYS A 88 -11.80 -8.13 -15.55
N SER A 89 -12.96 -8.67 -15.93
CA SER A 89 -14.11 -7.90 -16.42
C SER A 89 -15.06 -7.43 -15.31
N GLY A 90 -14.73 -7.65 -14.04
CA GLY A 90 -15.48 -7.16 -12.90
C GLY A 90 -16.64 -8.06 -12.46
N ASN A 91 -16.86 -9.21 -13.10
CA ASN A 91 -17.93 -10.13 -12.75
C ASN A 91 -17.54 -11.00 -11.55
N PHE A 92 -18.45 -11.18 -10.60
CA PHE A 92 -18.28 -12.11 -9.49
C PHE A 92 -18.00 -13.53 -9.99
N ILE A 93 -17.02 -14.20 -9.38
CA ILE A 93 -16.67 -15.60 -9.65
C ILE A 93 -17.05 -16.48 -8.46
N ARG A 94 -16.53 -16.16 -7.27
CA ARG A 94 -16.70 -16.98 -6.06
C ARG A 94 -16.33 -16.23 -4.78
N LYS A 95 -16.86 -16.70 -3.65
CA LYS A 95 -16.37 -16.41 -2.30
C LYS A 95 -15.36 -17.47 -1.89
N ILE A 96 -14.28 -17.10 -1.22
CA ILE A 96 -13.25 -18.02 -0.75
C ILE A 96 -13.31 -18.14 0.79
N GLY A 97 -13.47 -19.38 1.26
CA GLY A 97 -13.66 -19.71 2.66
C GLY A 97 -15.05 -19.38 3.21
N ASN A 98 -15.36 -19.91 4.39
CA ASN A 98 -16.65 -19.71 5.06
C ASN A 98 -16.46 -19.34 6.54
N GLN A 99 -17.42 -18.58 7.06
CA GLN A 99 -17.42 -18.21 8.46
C GLN A 99 -17.98 -19.36 9.32
N GLY A 100 -17.26 -19.74 10.37
CA GLY A 100 -17.64 -20.80 11.29
C GLY A 100 -16.46 -21.25 12.17
N GLN A 101 -16.53 -22.47 12.69
CA GLN A 101 -15.55 -23.01 13.65
C GLN A 101 -14.91 -24.31 13.19
N ALA A 102 -15.30 -24.84 12.04
CA ALA A 102 -14.67 -26.02 11.46
C ALA A 102 -13.20 -25.76 11.07
N SER A 103 -12.47 -26.84 10.78
CA SER A 103 -11.04 -26.77 10.42
C SER A 103 -10.78 -25.89 9.20
N ASP A 104 -11.71 -25.91 8.25
CA ASP A 104 -11.74 -25.17 6.98
C ASP A 104 -12.49 -23.83 7.06
N GLU A 105 -13.03 -23.46 8.21
CA GLU A 105 -13.78 -22.21 8.40
C GLU A 105 -13.01 -21.18 9.25
N TYR A 106 -13.31 -19.90 9.09
CA TYR A 106 -12.77 -18.82 9.92
C TYR A 106 -13.84 -18.21 10.84
N ILE A 107 -13.47 -17.73 12.02
CA ILE A 107 -14.38 -16.95 12.88
C ILE A 107 -14.34 -15.47 12.47
N ARG A 108 -13.14 -14.97 12.18
CA ARG A 108 -12.95 -13.59 11.74
C ARG A 108 -11.69 -13.43 10.91
N LEU A 109 -11.86 -13.12 9.62
CA LEU A 109 -10.75 -12.74 8.77
C LEU A 109 -10.10 -11.46 9.28
N GLN A 110 -8.78 -11.47 9.20
CA GLN A 110 -7.93 -10.36 9.58
C GLN A 110 -7.12 -9.84 8.39
N ASP A 111 -6.62 -10.74 7.54
CA ASP A 111 -5.89 -10.39 6.30
C ASP A 111 -5.95 -11.57 5.32
N PHE A 112 -5.57 -11.30 4.07
CA PHE A 112 -5.38 -12.31 3.03
C PHE A 112 -4.20 -11.98 2.14
N ASP A 113 -3.66 -12.97 1.44
CA ASP A 113 -2.69 -12.76 0.37
C ASP A 113 -2.77 -13.91 -0.65
N VAL A 114 -2.23 -13.69 -1.83
CA VAL A 114 -2.32 -14.63 -2.96
C VAL A 114 -0.94 -14.79 -3.60
N ASP A 115 -0.51 -16.03 -3.81
CA ASP A 115 0.65 -16.35 -4.64
C ASP A 115 0.21 -16.98 -5.98
N ASP A 116 1.13 -17.53 -6.76
CA ASP A 116 0.81 -18.04 -8.10
C ASP A 116 0.02 -19.37 -8.05
N SER A 117 -0.22 -19.95 -6.87
CA SER A 117 -0.84 -21.26 -6.71
C SER A 117 -1.92 -21.32 -5.63
N HIS A 118 -1.88 -20.41 -4.65
CA HIS A 118 -2.74 -20.49 -3.47
C HIS A 118 -3.28 -19.14 -3.03
N VAL A 119 -4.44 -19.20 -2.39
CA VAL A 119 -5.05 -18.11 -1.64
C VAL A 119 -4.93 -18.42 -0.15
N TYR A 120 -4.41 -17.46 0.60
CA TYR A 120 -4.16 -17.58 2.03
C TYR A 120 -5.08 -16.65 2.81
N LEU A 121 -5.76 -17.18 3.83
CA LEU A 121 -6.62 -16.43 4.72
C LEU A 121 -6.08 -16.52 6.15
N TYR A 122 -5.94 -15.38 6.83
CA TYR A 122 -5.53 -15.37 8.23
C TYR A 122 -6.71 -15.10 9.16
N ASP A 123 -6.99 -16.08 10.03
CA ASP A 123 -7.93 -15.93 11.15
C ASP A 123 -7.16 -15.60 12.43
N ARG A 124 -7.21 -14.33 12.81
CA ARG A 124 -6.56 -13.83 14.03
C ARG A 124 -7.15 -14.44 15.30
N ARG A 125 -8.47 -14.66 15.36
CA ARG A 125 -9.14 -15.16 16.58
C ARG A 125 -8.81 -16.62 16.83
N GLN A 126 -8.72 -17.42 15.78
CA GLN A 126 -8.31 -18.81 15.88
C GLN A 126 -6.80 -19.01 15.80
N LYS A 127 -6.01 -17.95 15.54
CA LYS A 127 -4.55 -18.00 15.31
C LYS A 127 -4.20 -19.08 14.29
N LYS A 128 -4.85 -19.04 13.12
CA LYS A 128 -4.60 -20.02 12.06
C LYS A 128 -4.54 -19.38 10.68
N MET A 129 -3.68 -19.95 9.85
CA MET A 129 -3.67 -19.75 8.41
C MET A 129 -4.55 -20.81 7.76
N LEU A 130 -5.41 -20.41 6.85
CA LEU A 130 -6.15 -21.31 5.96
C LEU A 130 -5.62 -21.14 4.55
N THR A 131 -5.36 -22.25 3.87
CA THR A 131 -4.84 -22.27 2.50
C THR A 131 -5.88 -22.89 1.57
N TYR A 132 -6.09 -22.24 0.43
CA TYR A 132 -6.99 -22.67 -0.64
C TYR A 132 -6.22 -22.71 -1.95
N ASP A 133 -6.67 -23.52 -2.91
CA ASP A 133 -6.24 -23.38 -4.30
C ASP A 133 -6.87 -22.14 -4.96
N LEU A 134 -6.52 -21.86 -6.21
CA LEU A 134 -7.04 -20.70 -6.94
C LEU A 134 -8.53 -20.85 -7.31
N GLU A 135 -9.02 -22.08 -7.37
CA GLU A 135 -10.44 -22.42 -7.55
C GLU A 135 -11.26 -22.25 -6.26
N GLY A 136 -10.60 -22.00 -5.13
CA GLY A 136 -11.24 -21.78 -3.83
C GLY A 136 -11.55 -23.06 -3.06
N ASN A 137 -10.99 -24.21 -3.44
CA ASN A 137 -11.09 -25.44 -2.67
C ASN A 137 -10.11 -25.39 -1.49
N PHE A 138 -10.58 -25.83 -0.32
CA PHE A 138 -9.77 -25.88 0.89
C PHE A 138 -8.66 -26.92 0.76
N ILE A 139 -7.42 -26.53 1.09
CA ILE A 139 -6.25 -27.42 1.11
C ILE A 139 -5.92 -27.83 2.53
N GLU A 140 -5.65 -26.85 3.40
CA GLU A 140 -5.23 -27.10 4.78
C GLU A 140 -5.45 -25.90 5.69
N SER A 141 -5.38 -26.14 7.01
CA SER A 141 -5.22 -25.07 7.99
C SER A 141 -4.14 -25.40 9.00
N LYS A 142 -3.36 -24.39 9.37
CA LYS A 142 -2.21 -24.50 10.27
C LYS A 142 -2.26 -23.43 11.35
N LYS A 143 -2.01 -23.83 12.60
CA LYS A 143 -1.97 -22.90 13.74
C LYS A 143 -0.68 -22.08 13.71
N THR A 144 -0.80 -20.78 13.95
CA THR A 144 0.36 -19.92 14.17
C THR A 144 0.71 -19.87 15.66
N PRO A 145 2.01 -19.87 16.02
CA PRO A 145 2.44 -19.77 17.41
C PRO A 145 2.26 -18.35 18.00
N PHE A 146 1.96 -17.37 17.15
CA PHE A 146 1.73 -15.97 17.49
C PHE A 146 0.35 -15.48 17.04
N VAL A 147 0.01 -14.25 17.44
CA VAL A 147 -1.14 -13.50 16.94
C VAL A 147 -0.65 -12.53 15.84
N GLY A 148 -0.95 -12.86 14.60
CA GLY A 148 -0.68 -12.00 13.44
C GLY A 148 -1.73 -10.88 13.28
N LYS A 149 -1.34 -9.83 12.57
CA LYS A 149 -2.25 -8.77 12.09
C LYS A 149 -2.32 -8.70 10.58
N ASN A 150 -1.18 -8.77 9.93
CA ASN A 150 -1.07 -8.74 8.47
C ASN A 150 0.03 -9.68 8.06
N PHE A 151 -0.04 -10.16 6.82
CA PHE A 151 1.03 -10.99 6.28
C PHE A 151 1.24 -10.77 4.79
N LYS A 152 2.43 -11.17 4.34
CA LYS A 152 2.79 -11.30 2.95
C LYS A 152 3.42 -12.67 2.71
N VAL A 153 2.94 -13.39 1.72
CA VAL A 153 3.53 -14.62 1.19
C VAL A 153 4.79 -14.25 0.41
N LEU A 154 5.86 -14.96 0.75
CA LEU A 154 7.17 -14.90 0.13
C LEU A 154 7.41 -16.16 -0.72
N PRO A 155 8.45 -16.21 -1.57
CA PRO A 155 8.81 -17.42 -2.30
C PRO A 155 8.97 -18.64 -1.40
N ASN A 156 8.73 -19.83 -1.95
CA ASN A 156 8.73 -21.12 -1.23
C ASN A 156 7.68 -21.18 -0.10
N GLN A 157 6.55 -20.48 -0.26
CA GLN A 157 5.46 -20.44 0.72
C GLN A 157 5.90 -20.02 2.13
N GLN A 158 6.98 -19.24 2.22
CA GLN A 158 7.35 -18.57 3.46
C GLN A 158 6.43 -17.38 3.69
N PHE A 159 6.42 -16.88 4.92
CA PHE A 159 5.56 -15.76 5.27
C PHE A 159 6.35 -14.66 5.98
N LEU A 160 5.97 -13.43 5.70
CA LEU A 160 6.32 -12.26 6.49
C LEU A 160 5.07 -11.83 7.27
N PHE A 161 5.16 -11.77 8.59
CA PHE A 161 4.04 -11.40 9.46
C PHE A 161 4.34 -10.12 10.23
N ALA A 162 3.42 -9.16 10.13
CA ALA A 162 3.30 -8.08 11.10
C ALA A 162 2.45 -8.57 12.27
N LEU A 163 3.00 -8.56 13.48
CA LEU A 163 2.33 -9.13 14.65
C LEU A 163 1.45 -8.12 15.39
N ALA A 164 0.51 -8.64 16.17
CA ALA A 164 -0.17 -7.87 17.21
C ALA A 164 0.79 -7.68 18.40
N LYS A 165 0.67 -6.56 19.11
CA LYS A 165 1.52 -6.33 20.28
C LYS A 165 1.08 -7.27 21.42
N GLY A 166 2.04 -7.99 21.99
CA GLY A 166 1.90 -8.73 23.25
C GLY A 166 2.30 -7.89 24.47
N ASP A 167 2.98 -8.49 25.45
CA ASP A 167 3.42 -7.85 26.70
C ASP A 167 4.62 -6.87 26.57
N GLY A 168 5.00 -6.52 25.34
CA GLY A 168 6.04 -5.52 25.05
C GLY A 168 7.46 -6.07 24.81
N LYS A 169 7.64 -7.40 24.78
CA LYS A 169 8.91 -8.05 24.36
C LYS A 169 8.84 -8.78 23.03
N GLU A 170 7.67 -8.77 22.41
CA GLU A 170 7.40 -9.53 21.19
C GLU A 170 7.98 -8.85 19.93
N PRO A 171 8.31 -9.64 18.90
CA PRO A 171 8.69 -9.09 17.61
C PRO A 171 7.51 -8.39 16.92
N LEU A 172 7.80 -7.32 16.18
CA LEU A 172 6.84 -6.58 15.36
C LEU A 172 6.73 -7.16 13.95
N LEU A 173 7.86 -7.61 13.40
CA LEU A 173 7.96 -8.22 12.07
C LEU A 173 8.74 -9.53 12.17
N VAL A 174 8.12 -10.64 11.76
CA VAL A 174 8.72 -11.97 11.78
C VAL A 174 8.60 -12.61 10.41
N GLN A 175 9.66 -13.25 9.95
CA GLN A 175 9.62 -14.16 8.81
C GLN A 175 9.51 -15.60 9.31
N THR A 176 8.72 -16.43 8.63
CA THR A 176 8.52 -17.83 9.00
C THR A 176 8.67 -18.79 7.82
N SER A 177 9.00 -20.05 8.13
CA SER A 177 8.79 -21.18 7.22
C SER A 177 7.30 -21.41 6.93
N ALA A 178 7.00 -22.25 5.93
CA ALA A 178 5.63 -22.58 5.50
C ALA A 178 4.79 -23.30 6.57
N ASP A 179 5.45 -23.95 7.53
CA ASP A 179 4.83 -24.65 8.67
C ASP A 179 4.92 -23.87 9.99
N PHE A 180 5.46 -22.64 9.94
CA PHE A 180 5.68 -21.75 11.08
C PHE A 180 6.67 -22.28 12.14
N ALA A 181 7.41 -23.36 11.85
CA ALA A 181 8.38 -23.94 12.77
C ALA A 181 9.62 -23.04 12.94
N ASP A 182 10.18 -22.57 11.82
CA ASP A 182 11.31 -21.64 11.83
C ASP A 182 10.79 -20.21 11.85
N GLN A 183 11.35 -19.39 12.75
CA GLN A 183 10.97 -17.99 12.91
C GLN A 183 12.22 -17.11 13.00
N LYS A 184 12.26 -16.07 12.19
CA LYS A 184 13.29 -15.05 12.19
C LYS A 184 12.69 -13.70 12.53
N ASN A 185 13.10 -13.14 13.66
CA ASN A 185 12.76 -11.77 14.03
C ASN A 185 13.49 -10.76 13.12
N ILE A 186 12.75 -9.81 12.57
CA ILE A 186 13.28 -8.76 11.69
C ILE A 186 13.20 -7.39 12.37
N LEU A 187 12.06 -7.06 13.00
CA LEU A 187 11.85 -5.80 13.72
C LEU A 187 11.14 -6.08 15.04
N ASN A 188 11.43 -5.25 16.05
CA ASN A 188 10.77 -5.30 17.36
C ASN A 188 9.83 -4.12 17.56
N PHE A 189 8.83 -4.30 18.42
CA PHE A 189 8.02 -3.17 18.88
C PHE A 189 8.88 -2.17 19.67
N GLN A 190 8.55 -0.89 19.54
CA GLN A 190 8.97 0.08 20.55
C GLN A 190 8.23 -0.22 21.86
N LYS A 191 8.90 0.00 22.99
CA LYS A 191 8.40 -0.39 24.31
C LYS A 191 7.04 0.27 24.61
N GLU A 192 6.88 1.52 24.20
CA GLU A 192 5.74 2.40 24.43
C GLU A 192 4.58 2.19 23.44
N TYR A 193 4.78 1.47 22.32
CA TYR A 193 3.78 1.28 21.27
C TYR A 193 2.53 0.58 21.82
N VAL A 194 1.28 1.01 21.62
CA VAL A 194 0.09 0.33 22.19
C VAL A 194 -0.99 -0.02 21.17
N ASP A 195 -0.82 0.40 19.92
CA ASP A 195 -1.87 0.27 18.90
C ASP A 195 -2.19 -1.16 18.44
N ASP A 196 -3.48 -1.52 18.54
CA ASP A 196 -4.06 -2.73 17.96
C ASP A 196 -4.91 -2.48 16.69
N ASN A 197 -4.83 -1.28 16.10
CA ASN A 197 -5.69 -0.91 14.96
C ASN A 197 -5.52 -1.83 13.75
N ARG A 198 -6.64 -2.05 13.05
CA ARG A 198 -6.71 -2.79 11.79
C ARG A 198 -6.33 -1.85 10.66
N THR A 199 -5.19 -2.11 10.04
CA THR A 199 -4.75 -1.42 8.83
C THR A 199 -4.42 -2.49 7.79
N PRO A 200 -5.23 -2.66 6.74
CA PRO A 200 -5.00 -3.71 5.75
C PRO A 200 -3.80 -3.41 4.82
N THR A 201 -3.35 -2.15 4.78
CA THR A 201 -2.30 -1.63 3.88
C THR A 201 -0.89 -1.66 4.48
N VAL A 202 -0.60 -2.61 5.38
CA VAL A 202 0.70 -2.70 6.09
C VAL A 202 1.83 -3.21 5.20
N PHE A 203 1.51 -4.09 4.23
CA PHE A 203 2.44 -4.58 3.23
C PHE A 203 1.97 -4.19 1.84
N GLN A 204 2.82 -3.54 1.05
CA GLN A 204 2.55 -3.23 -0.35
C GLN A 204 3.62 -3.84 -1.26
N PRO A 205 3.30 -4.87 -2.05
CA PRO A 205 4.24 -5.44 -2.99
C PRO A 205 4.44 -4.51 -4.20
N SER A 206 5.66 -4.46 -4.72
CA SER A 206 5.97 -3.96 -6.07
C SER A 206 6.54 -5.09 -6.92
N GLN A 207 7.07 -4.80 -8.12
CA GLN A 207 7.75 -5.82 -8.94
C GLN A 207 8.97 -6.40 -8.20
N GLU A 208 9.80 -5.54 -7.60
CA GLU A 208 11.09 -5.92 -7.01
C GLU A 208 11.09 -6.00 -5.48
N HIS A 209 10.16 -5.28 -4.84
CA HIS A 209 10.20 -5.05 -3.40
C HIS A 209 8.87 -5.37 -2.71
N ILE A 210 8.90 -5.29 -1.39
CA ILE A 210 7.74 -5.25 -0.50
C ILE A 210 7.97 -4.06 0.42
N LEU A 211 7.06 -3.09 0.42
CA LEU A 211 7.11 -1.96 1.32
C LEU A 211 6.33 -2.31 2.58
N PHE A 212 6.92 -2.02 3.74
CA PHE A 212 6.32 -2.24 5.04
C PHE A 212 6.28 -0.95 5.84
N ASN A 213 5.10 -0.61 6.32
CA ASN A 213 4.87 0.53 7.20
C ASN A 213 3.62 0.28 8.04
N ARG A 214 3.57 0.91 9.21
CA ARG A 214 2.36 1.00 10.02
C ARG A 214 1.99 2.46 10.11
N ALA A 215 0.68 2.74 10.10
CA ALA A 215 0.14 4.09 10.22
C ALA A 215 0.90 4.92 11.26
N VAL A 216 1.04 6.21 11.00
CA VAL A 216 1.74 7.20 11.84
C VAL A 216 3.27 7.12 11.77
N ASN A 217 3.84 5.95 11.50
CA ASN A 217 5.29 5.82 11.38
C ASN A 217 5.77 6.50 10.09
N ASP A 218 6.78 7.36 10.20
CA ASP A 218 7.42 8.06 9.10
C ASP A 218 8.48 7.21 8.37
N SER A 219 8.86 6.07 8.94
CA SER A 219 9.78 5.12 8.33
C SER A 219 9.02 4.03 7.56
N VAL A 220 9.34 3.91 6.28
CA VAL A 220 8.87 2.84 5.39
C VAL A 220 10.06 1.93 5.08
N PHE A 221 9.98 0.69 5.52
CA PHE A 221 11.01 -0.31 5.26
C PHE A 221 10.79 -0.91 3.87
N VAL A 222 11.83 -0.91 3.05
CA VAL A 222 11.82 -1.55 1.73
C VAL A 222 12.49 -2.90 1.89
N LEU A 223 11.68 -3.96 1.82
CA LEU A 223 12.16 -5.33 1.88
C LEU A 223 12.37 -5.89 0.47
N ASN A 224 13.38 -6.73 0.31
CA ASN A 224 13.52 -7.56 -0.89
C ASN A 224 12.47 -8.70 -0.87
N LYS A 225 12.36 -9.44 -1.98
CA LYS A 225 11.42 -10.58 -2.08
C LYS A 225 11.68 -11.71 -1.11
N THR A 226 12.84 -11.79 -0.48
CA THR A 226 13.13 -12.79 0.56
C THR A 226 12.76 -12.33 1.97
N GLY A 227 12.23 -11.10 2.13
CA GLY A 227 11.82 -10.55 3.42
C GLY A 227 12.93 -9.86 4.22
N ALA A 228 14.11 -9.62 3.63
CA ALA A 228 15.18 -8.87 4.28
C ALA A 228 15.07 -7.37 3.96
N ILE A 229 15.34 -6.51 4.95
CA ILE A 229 15.35 -5.06 4.76
C ILE A 229 16.54 -4.68 3.86
N ALA A 230 16.23 -4.08 2.71
CA ALA A 230 17.21 -3.59 1.75
C ALA A 230 17.53 -2.11 1.97
N SER A 231 16.50 -1.30 2.26
CA SER A 231 16.63 0.13 2.53
C SER A 231 15.43 0.65 3.33
N THR A 232 15.49 1.91 3.74
CA THR A 232 14.39 2.59 4.44
C THR A 232 14.16 3.98 3.84
N TYR A 233 12.91 4.30 3.53
CA TYR A 233 12.49 5.67 3.26
C TYR A 233 12.01 6.32 4.56
N VAL A 234 12.43 7.56 4.82
CA VAL A 234 11.95 8.35 5.97
C VAL A 234 11.21 9.57 5.42
N PHE A 235 9.90 9.63 5.64
CA PHE A 235 9.03 10.71 5.21
C PHE A 235 9.17 11.90 6.17
N ASP A 236 9.87 12.93 5.74
CA ASP A 236 10.08 14.15 6.54
C ASP A 236 8.97 15.16 6.25
N PHE A 237 7.96 15.16 7.11
CA PHE A 237 6.85 16.13 7.11
C PHE A 237 7.22 17.50 7.72
N GLY A 238 8.51 17.75 8.00
CA GLY A 238 8.98 19.02 8.52
C GLY A 238 8.33 19.41 9.85
N THR A 239 7.70 20.59 9.88
CA THR A 239 7.03 21.12 11.07
C THR A 239 5.72 20.41 11.41
N LYS A 240 5.13 19.67 10.46
CA LYS A 240 3.87 18.92 10.64
C LYS A 240 4.08 17.49 11.14
N LYS A 241 5.32 17.07 11.38
CA LYS A 241 5.64 15.70 11.83
C LYS A 241 4.93 15.37 13.15
N VAL A 242 4.52 14.11 13.30
CA VAL A 242 3.98 13.60 14.56
C VAL A 242 5.11 13.43 15.60
N PRO A 243 4.98 13.99 16.81
CA PRO A 243 5.89 13.74 17.94
C PRO A 243 6.04 12.24 18.25
N ASN A 244 7.25 11.79 18.60
CA ASN A 244 7.56 10.36 18.76
C ASN A 244 6.71 9.67 19.86
N ASP A 245 6.37 10.38 20.92
CA ASP A 245 5.50 9.91 22.00
C ASP A 245 4.07 9.64 21.52
N LEU A 246 3.57 10.43 20.57
CA LEU A 246 2.25 10.25 19.96
C LEU A 246 2.20 9.17 18.87
N LYS A 247 3.35 8.75 18.31
CA LYS A 247 3.40 7.68 17.28
C LYS A 247 3.00 6.29 17.79
N ASN A 248 2.89 6.14 19.11
CA ASN A 248 2.66 4.87 19.77
C ASN A 248 1.17 4.54 19.95
N SER A 249 0.30 5.53 19.81
CA SER A 249 -1.15 5.41 20.00
C SER A 249 -1.89 6.27 18.97
N TYR A 250 -2.43 5.63 17.94
CA TYR A 250 -3.25 6.27 16.92
C TYR A 250 -4.55 6.82 17.53
N GLU A 251 -5.12 6.16 18.53
CA GLU A 251 -6.29 6.69 19.25
C GLU A 251 -5.96 8.05 19.88
N THR A 252 -4.86 8.12 20.63
CA THR A 252 -4.37 9.38 21.23
C THR A 252 -4.04 10.42 20.16
N LEU A 253 -3.41 10.01 19.06
CA LEU A 253 -3.15 10.91 17.93
C LEU A 253 -4.45 11.48 17.36
N VAL A 254 -5.50 10.67 17.19
CA VAL A 254 -6.79 11.10 16.64
C VAL A 254 -7.46 12.15 17.53
N GLU A 255 -7.30 12.05 18.85
CA GLU A 255 -7.83 13.02 19.81
C GLU A 255 -7.17 14.39 19.65
N VAL A 256 -5.85 14.44 19.46
CA VAL A 256 -5.08 15.71 19.43
C VAL A 256 -4.82 16.26 18.02
N ARG A 257 -4.96 15.45 16.96
CA ARG A 257 -4.55 15.84 15.59
C ARG A 257 -5.30 17.06 15.06
N LYS A 258 -6.54 17.30 15.50
CA LYS A 258 -7.35 18.45 15.04
C LYS A 258 -6.74 19.78 15.46
N GLU A 259 -6.01 19.81 16.58
CA GLU A 259 -5.44 21.03 17.15
C GLU A 259 -3.97 21.25 16.76
N ASN A 260 -3.32 20.24 16.16
CA ASN A 260 -1.86 20.21 15.97
C ASN A 260 -1.40 20.11 14.50
N ASP A 261 -2.32 20.13 13.54
CA ASP A 261 -2.02 20.16 12.10
C ASP A 261 -1.00 19.09 11.64
N PHE A 262 -1.09 17.90 12.23
CA PHE A 262 -0.16 16.82 11.96
C PHE A 262 -0.36 16.21 10.57
N ALA A 263 0.76 15.79 9.96
CA ALA A 263 0.79 14.99 8.75
C ALA A 263 1.48 13.65 8.98
N TYR A 264 0.91 12.57 8.44
CA TYR A 264 1.43 11.21 8.61
C TYR A 264 0.86 10.22 7.58
N LEU A 265 1.60 9.14 7.36
CA LEU A 265 1.16 8.01 6.53
C LEU A 265 0.02 7.24 7.20
N ILE A 266 -1.00 6.85 6.43
CA ILE A 266 -2.10 5.99 6.89
C ILE A 266 -1.78 4.51 6.67
N GLY A 267 -0.86 4.19 5.76
CA GLY A 267 -0.37 2.83 5.51
C GLY A 267 0.90 2.86 4.67
N ALA A 268 1.36 1.67 4.26
CA ALA A 268 2.51 1.57 3.36
C ALA A 268 2.17 2.14 1.98
N PRO A 269 3.10 2.90 1.36
CA PRO A 269 2.92 3.43 0.02
C PRO A 269 3.00 2.31 -1.02
N LEU A 270 2.25 2.47 -2.10
CA LEU A 270 2.40 1.74 -3.35
C LEU A 270 3.66 2.24 -4.06
N LEU A 271 4.45 1.34 -4.66
CA LEU A 271 5.64 1.68 -5.43
C LEU A 271 5.48 1.27 -6.89
N ILE A 272 5.43 2.26 -7.78
CA ILE A 272 5.23 2.08 -9.23
C ILE A 272 6.53 2.39 -9.98
N HIS A 273 6.95 1.49 -10.87
CA HIS A 273 8.17 1.61 -11.69
C HIS A 273 9.46 1.89 -10.89
N ASN A 274 9.53 1.50 -9.62
CA ASN A 274 10.62 1.86 -8.69
C ASN A 274 10.92 3.38 -8.64
N ARG A 275 9.92 4.21 -9.00
CA ARG A 275 10.05 5.66 -9.13
C ARG A 275 8.98 6.40 -8.34
N TYR A 276 7.72 6.01 -8.47
CA TYR A 276 6.62 6.75 -7.85
C TYR A 276 6.14 6.04 -6.59
N LEU A 277 6.14 6.77 -5.47
CA LEU A 277 5.44 6.34 -4.26
C LEU A 277 4.06 6.99 -4.23
N VAL A 278 3.02 6.19 -4.06
CA VAL A 278 1.63 6.65 -3.92
C VAL A 278 1.08 6.19 -2.59
N SER A 279 0.65 7.11 -1.73
CA SER A 279 0.16 6.78 -0.40
C SER A 279 -1.09 7.56 -0.03
N GLU A 280 -1.98 6.92 0.71
CA GLU A 280 -2.94 7.66 1.53
C GLU A 280 -2.20 8.25 2.75
N ILE A 281 -2.44 9.53 3.02
CA ILE A 281 -1.90 10.26 4.17
C ILE A 281 -3.00 11.05 4.87
N PHE A 282 -2.77 11.40 6.13
CA PHE A 282 -3.47 12.50 6.77
C PHE A 282 -2.64 13.76 6.58
N TYR A 283 -3.25 14.84 6.10
CA TYR A 283 -2.58 16.10 5.80
C TYR A 283 -3.55 17.28 5.95
N GLU A 284 -3.17 18.27 6.76
CA GLU A 284 -3.93 19.51 6.97
C GLU A 284 -5.41 19.26 7.31
N GLY A 285 -5.64 18.38 8.30
CA GLY A 285 -6.97 18.09 8.84
C GLY A 285 -7.85 17.18 7.97
N SER A 286 -7.34 16.68 6.84
CA SER A 286 -8.08 15.79 5.93
C SER A 286 -7.24 14.59 5.48
N LYS A 287 -7.91 13.59 4.90
CA LYS A 287 -7.22 12.55 4.14
C LYS A 287 -6.77 13.11 2.80
N ALA A 288 -5.64 12.64 2.29
CA ALA A 288 -5.08 13.07 1.03
C ALA A 288 -4.35 11.91 0.35
N THR A 289 -4.12 12.03 -0.95
CA THR A 289 -3.14 11.21 -1.66
C THR A 289 -1.84 11.95 -1.78
N LEU A 290 -0.74 11.28 -1.47
CA LEU A 290 0.62 11.73 -1.72
C LEU A 290 1.19 10.97 -2.91
N LEU A 291 1.68 11.69 -3.90
CA LEU A 291 2.46 11.18 -5.02
C LEU A 291 3.88 11.74 -4.92
N TYR A 292 4.86 10.87 -4.72
CA TYR A 292 6.27 11.24 -4.64
C TYR A 292 7.07 10.65 -5.80
N ASP A 293 7.77 11.50 -6.56
CA ASP A 293 8.72 11.07 -7.58
C ASP A 293 10.12 10.93 -6.98
N LEU A 294 10.56 9.69 -6.80
CA LEU A 294 11.88 9.33 -6.28
C LEU A 294 13.04 9.70 -7.21
N SER A 295 12.80 10.08 -8.47
CA SER A 295 13.87 10.51 -9.38
C SER A 295 14.06 12.03 -9.35
N GLU A 296 12.98 12.78 -9.17
CA GLU A 296 13.00 14.26 -9.19
C GLU A 296 12.96 14.88 -7.79
N ASP A 297 12.75 14.08 -6.74
CA ASP A 297 12.53 14.53 -5.35
C ASP A 297 11.36 15.53 -5.26
N LYS A 298 10.27 15.25 -6.00
CA LYS A 298 9.05 16.06 -6.04
C LYS A 298 7.89 15.36 -5.36
N CYS A 299 7.07 16.13 -4.66
CA CYS A 299 5.90 15.64 -3.94
C CYS A 299 4.67 16.43 -4.39
N GLU A 300 3.60 15.72 -4.76
CA GLU A 300 2.27 16.27 -4.98
C GLU A 300 1.34 15.72 -3.89
N ILE A 301 0.53 16.58 -3.28
CA ILE A 301 -0.48 16.19 -2.29
C ILE A 301 -1.86 16.62 -2.77
N THR A 302 -2.75 15.64 -2.95
CA THR A 302 -4.14 15.87 -3.33
C THR A 302 -5.07 15.63 -2.15
N GLN A 303 -5.56 16.70 -1.52
CA GLN A 303 -6.51 16.60 -0.41
C GLN A 303 -7.89 16.12 -0.89
N TRP A 304 -8.48 15.17 -0.16
CA TRP A 304 -9.81 14.66 -0.43
C TRP A 304 -10.87 15.52 0.24
N LEU A 305 -11.10 16.68 -0.35
CA LEU A 305 -12.10 17.65 0.10
C LEU A 305 -13.14 17.85 -1.00
N PRO A 306 -14.44 17.97 -0.65
CA PRO A 306 -15.48 18.29 -1.63
C PRO A 306 -15.11 19.53 -2.44
N GLU A 307 -15.40 19.49 -3.75
CA GLU A 307 -15.10 20.58 -4.69
C GLU A 307 -13.61 20.92 -4.88
N LYS A 308 -12.69 20.08 -4.37
CA LYS A 308 -11.24 20.21 -4.61
C LYS A 308 -10.63 19.05 -5.40
N MET A 309 -11.36 17.95 -5.53
CA MET A 309 -10.90 16.75 -6.23
C MET A 309 -11.34 16.77 -7.69
N TYR A 310 -10.44 16.34 -8.57
CA TYR A 310 -10.67 16.15 -9.99
C TYR A 310 -10.67 14.67 -10.30
N SER A 311 -11.42 14.27 -11.33
CA SER A 311 -11.41 12.90 -11.84
C SER A 311 -10.04 12.40 -12.31
N THR A 312 -9.09 13.32 -12.55
CA THR A 312 -7.70 13.02 -12.90
C THR A 312 -6.80 12.80 -11.69
N ASP A 313 -7.27 13.07 -10.48
CA ASP A 313 -6.52 12.83 -9.26
C ASP A 313 -6.59 11.35 -8.88
N ILE A 314 -5.52 10.82 -8.28
CA ILE A 314 -5.54 9.49 -7.69
C ILE A 314 -6.35 9.56 -6.40
N ILE A 315 -7.48 8.87 -6.36
CA ILE A 315 -8.40 8.87 -5.22
C ILE A 315 -8.53 7.44 -4.70
N LEU A 316 -8.49 7.31 -3.37
CA LEU A 316 -8.61 6.04 -2.65
C LEU A 316 -7.68 4.93 -3.20
N PRO A 317 -6.36 5.18 -3.33
CA PRO A 317 -5.44 4.20 -3.88
C PRO A 317 -5.41 2.95 -3.00
N THR A 318 -5.70 1.78 -3.59
CA THR A 318 -5.86 0.51 -2.86
C THR A 318 -4.86 -0.57 -3.29
N ALA A 319 -4.44 -0.56 -4.57
CA ALA A 319 -3.51 -1.55 -5.10
C ALA A 319 -2.61 -0.98 -6.19
N ALA A 320 -1.45 -1.61 -6.39
CA ALA A 320 -0.60 -1.39 -7.56
C ALA A 320 -0.85 -2.51 -8.59
N PHE A 321 -0.66 -2.16 -9.86
CA PHE A 321 -0.58 -3.12 -10.97
C PHE A 321 0.57 -2.73 -11.90
N ASP A 322 0.82 -3.54 -12.94
CA ASP A 322 2.05 -3.49 -13.74
C ASP A 322 2.51 -2.09 -14.17
N ASN A 323 1.58 -1.20 -14.53
CA ASN A 323 1.88 0.14 -14.99
C ASN A 323 1.11 1.25 -14.28
N GLY A 324 0.67 1.05 -13.03
CA GLY A 324 -0.10 2.09 -12.36
C GLY A 324 -0.71 1.74 -11.02
N VAL A 325 -1.66 2.57 -10.62
CA VAL A 325 -2.39 2.48 -9.35
C VAL A 325 -3.86 2.21 -9.61
N VAL A 326 -4.46 1.38 -8.76
CA VAL A 326 -5.90 1.18 -8.68
C VAL A 326 -6.42 1.99 -7.51
N GLY A 327 -7.36 2.88 -7.78
CA GLY A 327 -8.27 3.46 -6.79
C GLY A 327 -9.67 2.89 -6.94
N TRP A 328 -10.62 3.43 -6.20
CA TRP A 328 -12.02 3.05 -6.35
C TRP A 328 -12.95 4.25 -6.10
N MET A 329 -14.17 4.15 -6.61
CA MET A 329 -15.18 5.20 -6.55
C MET A 329 -16.56 4.57 -6.41
N ASP A 330 -17.36 5.12 -5.51
CA ASP A 330 -18.82 4.95 -5.42
C ASP A 330 -19.51 6.28 -5.79
N ILE A 331 -20.83 6.33 -5.64
CA ILE A 331 -21.61 7.53 -5.96
C ILE A 331 -21.24 8.72 -5.07
N ASP A 332 -20.93 8.47 -3.79
CA ASP A 332 -20.57 9.53 -2.84
C ASP A 332 -19.26 10.19 -3.25
N VAL A 333 -18.25 9.39 -3.63
CA VAL A 333 -16.98 9.90 -4.16
C VAL A 333 -17.19 10.64 -5.48
N TYR A 334 -18.00 10.10 -6.40
CA TYR A 334 -18.30 10.75 -7.68
C TYR A 334 -18.97 12.12 -7.50
N ASP A 335 -19.87 12.24 -6.54
CA ASP A 335 -20.65 13.47 -6.35
C ASP A 335 -19.87 14.63 -5.74
N VAL A 336 -18.81 14.35 -4.99
CA VAL A 336 -17.94 15.37 -4.39
C VAL A 336 -16.80 15.83 -5.31
N LEU A 337 -16.65 15.22 -6.49
CA LEU A 337 -15.69 15.66 -7.50
C LEU A 337 -16.10 17.01 -8.10
N LYS A 338 -15.15 17.94 -8.11
CA LYS A 338 -15.28 19.23 -8.78
C LYS A 338 -15.40 19.06 -10.30
N GLU A 339 -14.54 18.21 -10.87
CA GLU A 339 -14.56 17.85 -12.29
C GLU A 339 -14.76 16.34 -12.42
N LYS A 340 -15.98 15.97 -12.78
CA LYS A 340 -16.42 14.58 -12.89
C LYS A 340 -15.88 13.93 -14.17
N PRO A 341 -15.55 12.63 -14.14
CA PRO A 341 -15.18 11.91 -15.35
C PRO A 341 -16.37 11.77 -16.29
N THR A 342 -16.11 11.71 -17.59
CA THR A 342 -17.15 11.29 -18.55
C THR A 342 -17.29 9.78 -18.49
N LEU A 343 -18.32 9.30 -17.78
CA LEU A 343 -18.66 7.88 -17.70
C LEU A 343 -19.72 7.52 -18.75
N SER A 344 -19.67 6.29 -19.27
CA SER A 344 -20.74 5.77 -20.12
C SER A 344 -22.04 5.64 -19.34
N GLY A 345 -23.19 5.65 -20.03
CA GLY A 345 -24.50 5.53 -19.40
C GLY A 345 -24.66 4.30 -18.50
N ASP A 346 -24.04 3.17 -18.86
CA ASP A 346 -24.07 1.95 -18.05
C ASP A 346 -23.21 2.05 -16.78
N LEU A 347 -22.09 2.79 -16.82
CA LEU A 347 -21.24 3.00 -15.64
C LEU A 347 -21.90 3.98 -14.67
N MET A 348 -22.55 5.02 -15.18
CA MET A 348 -23.34 5.93 -14.36
C MET A 348 -24.49 5.20 -13.67
N ARG A 349 -25.25 4.40 -14.42
CA ARG A 349 -26.34 3.59 -13.84
C ARG A 349 -25.83 2.66 -12.75
N HIS A 350 -24.69 1.99 -12.99
CA HIS A 350 -24.04 1.13 -12.00
C HIS A 350 -23.74 1.87 -10.69
N LEU A 351 -23.20 3.10 -10.75
CA LEU A 351 -22.96 3.92 -9.55
C LEU A 351 -24.28 4.35 -8.87
N GLU A 352 -25.26 4.82 -9.65
CA GLU A 352 -26.57 5.27 -9.14
C GLU A 352 -27.34 4.15 -8.43
N GLU A 353 -27.12 2.90 -8.83
CA GLU A 353 -27.66 1.69 -8.19
C GLU A 353 -26.84 1.25 -6.95
N GLY A 354 -25.83 2.02 -6.54
CA GLY A 354 -24.98 1.75 -5.37
C GLY A 354 -23.77 0.87 -5.66
N GLY A 355 -23.52 0.56 -6.93
CA GLY A 355 -22.37 -0.20 -7.38
C GLY A 355 -21.05 0.57 -7.23
N LYS A 356 -19.95 -0.17 -7.16
CA LYS A 356 -18.60 0.39 -7.02
C LYS A 356 -17.81 0.20 -8.31
N ILE A 357 -16.94 1.16 -8.61
CA ILE A 357 -16.04 1.16 -9.76
C ILE A 357 -14.60 1.13 -9.27
N LEU A 358 -13.78 0.23 -9.80
CA LEU A 358 -12.33 0.35 -9.72
C LEU A 358 -11.84 1.32 -10.79
N THR A 359 -11.03 2.29 -10.35
CA THR A 359 -10.43 3.30 -11.22
C THR A 359 -8.96 2.97 -11.41
N PHE A 360 -8.56 2.68 -12.64
CA PHE A 360 -7.18 2.36 -13.00
C PHE A 360 -6.50 3.60 -13.55
N TYR A 361 -5.50 4.09 -12.82
CA TYR A 361 -4.63 5.20 -13.22
C TYR A 361 -3.38 4.61 -13.86
N HIS A 362 -3.30 4.64 -15.19
CA HIS A 362 -2.14 4.17 -15.94
C HIS A 362 -1.09 5.27 -16.01
N PHE A 363 0.13 4.95 -15.57
CA PHE A 363 1.24 5.89 -15.53
C PHE A 363 1.97 5.91 -16.87
N LYS A 364 2.48 7.09 -17.25
CA LYS A 364 3.41 7.24 -18.37
C LYS A 364 4.63 6.35 -18.14
N LYS A 365 5.12 5.71 -19.21
CA LYS A 365 6.30 4.85 -19.18
C LYS A 365 7.60 5.62 -19.01
#